data_AF-A0A917JI72-F1
#
_entry.id   AF-A0A917JI72-F1
#
_cell.length_a   1.000
_cell.length_b   1.000
_cell.length_c   1.000
_cell.angle_alpha   90.00
_cell.angle_beta   90.00
_cell.angle_gamma   90.00
#
_symmetry.space_group_name_H-M   'P 1'
#
loop_
_entity.id
_entity.type
_entity.pdbx_description
1 polymer ?
#
loop_
_entity_poly.entity_id
_entity_poly.type
_entity_poly.pdbx_seq_one_letter_code
_entity_poly.pdbx_strand_id
1 'polypeptide(L)'
;MNQLPWGGHIAADMRKFEITPGRCVWEFTVRIGLRPTAGVTDEQVRALRERVDEALDDHVNGRYRLPDYAQIHVRADFDATDTHTDVTVRPEAVPGERSDQRTWLVNESGRVLAGQITRYAGFVHDFGLSADSAPPDTRR
;
A
#
# COMPACT_ATOMS: atom_id res chain seq x y z
N MET A 1 -2.60 -7.26 -18.78
CA MET A 1 -3.44 -6.49 -17.83
C MET A 1 -4.18 -7.52 -17.00
N ASN A 2 -3.64 -7.90 -15.84
CA ASN A 2 -4.16 -9.04 -15.05
C ASN A 2 -5.07 -8.51 -13.93
N GLN A 3 -6.38 -8.53 -14.17
CA GLN A 3 -7.38 -8.27 -13.13
C GLN A 3 -7.69 -9.57 -12.39
N LEU A 4 -7.58 -9.56 -11.07
CA LEU A 4 -8.12 -10.61 -10.22
C LEU A 4 -9.65 -10.49 -10.17
N PRO A 5 -10.38 -11.59 -9.90
CA PRO A 5 -11.85 -11.65 -9.94
C PRO A 5 -12.58 -10.73 -8.95
N TRP A 6 -11.84 -10.01 -8.10
CA TRP A 6 -12.34 -8.98 -7.19
C TRP A 6 -11.63 -7.63 -7.41
N GLY A 7 -11.66 -7.10 -8.64
CA GLY A 7 -11.40 -5.68 -8.97
C GLY A 7 -10.05 -5.03 -8.59
N GLY A 8 -9.14 -5.74 -7.92
CA GLY A 8 -7.87 -5.22 -7.43
C GLY A 8 -6.81 -5.14 -8.53
N HIS A 9 -6.03 -4.05 -8.52
CA HIS A 9 -4.92 -3.85 -9.44
C HIS A 9 -3.63 -4.43 -8.84
N ILE A 10 -3.02 -5.45 -9.45
CA ILE A 10 -1.70 -5.95 -9.06
C ILE A 10 -0.66 -5.30 -9.96
N ALA A 11 0.34 -4.67 -9.36
CA ALA A 11 1.39 -3.99 -10.10
C ALA A 11 2.66 -3.82 -9.24
N ALA A 12 3.50 -4.85 -9.20
CA ALA A 12 4.75 -4.86 -8.46
C ALA A 12 5.85 -5.61 -9.22
N ASP A 13 7.07 -5.12 -9.09
CA ASP A 13 8.28 -5.84 -9.48
C ASP A 13 8.67 -6.77 -8.33
N MET A 14 9.12 -7.97 -8.65
CA MET A 14 9.51 -8.98 -7.65
C MET A 14 10.94 -9.41 -7.86
N ARG A 15 11.73 -9.42 -6.78
CA ARG A 15 13.08 -10.00 -6.77
C ARG A 15 13.33 -10.84 -5.53
N LYS A 16 14.13 -11.90 -5.67
CA LYS A 16 14.67 -12.67 -4.54
C LYS A 16 16.17 -12.45 -4.47
N PHE A 17 16.69 -12.20 -3.28
CA PHE A 17 18.12 -12.11 -3.05
C PHE A 17 18.50 -12.66 -1.67
N GLU A 18 19.76 -13.04 -1.53
CA GLU A 18 20.33 -13.52 -0.27
C GLU A 18 21.11 -12.38 0.40
N ILE A 19 20.77 -12.07 1.65
CA ILE A 19 21.45 -10.99 2.40
C ILE A 19 22.68 -11.54 3.12
N THR A 20 22.57 -12.76 3.66
CA THR A 20 23.68 -13.54 4.23
C THR A 20 23.40 -15.02 3.98
N PRO A 21 24.40 -15.91 4.02
CA PRO A 21 24.20 -17.35 3.84
C PRO A 21 23.00 -17.89 4.65
N GLY A 22 22.03 -18.48 3.96
CA GLY A 22 20.80 -19.02 4.54
C GLY A 22 19.71 -18.02 4.88
N ARG A 23 19.87 -16.72 4.57
CA ARG A 23 18.86 -15.66 4.77
C ARG A 23 18.48 -15.01 3.45
N CYS A 24 17.39 -15.48 2.87
CA CYS A 24 16.79 -14.92 1.66
C CYS A 24 15.70 -13.89 2.00
N VAL A 25 15.54 -12.91 1.11
CA VAL A 25 14.45 -11.93 1.10
C VAL A 25 13.79 -11.92 -0.26
N TRP A 26 12.46 -11.93 -0.25
CA TRP A 26 11.63 -11.57 -1.39
C TRP A 26 11.20 -10.13 -1.25
N GLU A 27 11.62 -9.28 -2.18
CA GLU A 27 11.23 -7.88 -2.21
C GLU A 27 10.22 -7.62 -3.33
N PHE A 28 9.15 -6.92 -2.97
CA PHE A 28 8.12 -6.44 -3.88
C PHE A 28 8.20 -4.91 -3.95
N THR A 29 8.54 -4.37 -5.12
CA THR A 29 8.58 -2.92 -5.34
C THR A 29 7.33 -2.47 -6.11
N VAL A 30 6.60 -1.51 -5.57
CA VAL A 30 5.46 -0.86 -6.24
C VAL A 30 5.90 0.54 -6.68
N ARG A 31 6.05 0.75 -8.00
CA ARG A 31 6.39 2.06 -8.58
C ARG A 31 5.12 2.91 -8.72
N ILE A 32 4.98 3.98 -7.92
CA ILE A 32 3.74 4.76 -7.80
C ILE A 32 3.97 6.21 -8.24
N GLY A 33 3.19 6.66 -9.21
CA GLY A 33 3.10 8.07 -9.58
C GLY A 33 2.08 8.80 -8.71
N LEU A 34 2.53 9.67 -7.80
CA LEU A 34 1.61 10.51 -7.03
C LEU A 34 1.15 11.71 -7.86
N ARG A 35 -0.17 11.88 -7.98
CA ARG A 35 -0.85 12.96 -8.72
C ARG A 35 -1.63 13.85 -7.75
N PRO A 36 -0.98 14.83 -7.11
CA PRO A 36 -1.67 15.73 -6.18
C PRO A 36 -2.69 16.61 -6.88
N THR A 37 -3.88 16.73 -6.29
CA THR A 37 -4.92 17.66 -6.74
C THR A 37 -4.67 19.07 -6.19
N ALA A 38 -5.42 20.06 -6.70
CA ALA A 38 -5.39 21.41 -6.14
C ALA A 38 -5.62 21.41 -4.62
N GLY A 39 -4.82 22.20 -3.90
CA GLY A 39 -4.87 22.30 -2.44
C GLY A 39 -3.98 21.30 -1.69
N VAL A 40 -3.27 20.40 -2.39
CA VAL A 40 -2.21 19.57 -1.81
C VAL A 40 -0.86 20.24 -2.02
N THR A 41 -0.09 20.38 -0.95
CA THR A 41 1.26 20.96 -0.93
C THR A 41 2.35 19.92 -1.12
N ASP A 42 3.53 20.33 -1.58
CA ASP A 42 4.69 19.44 -1.73
C ASP A 42 5.14 18.86 -0.38
N GLU A 43 5.03 19.64 0.71
CA GLU A 43 5.30 19.17 2.07
C GLU A 43 4.35 18.06 2.49
N GLN A 44 3.07 18.16 2.13
CA GLN A 44 2.09 17.09 2.39
C GLN A 44 2.38 15.84 1.58
N VAL A 45 2.80 15.99 0.32
CA VAL A 45 3.23 14.83 -0.50
C VAL A 45 4.46 14.17 0.11
N ARG A 46 5.46 14.94 0.53
CA ARG A 46 6.66 14.42 1.20
C ARG A 46 6.30 13.67 2.49
N ALA A 47 5.47 14.28 3.35
CA ALA A 47 5.02 13.65 4.59
C ALA A 47 4.19 12.38 4.34
N LEU A 48 3.43 12.32 3.24
CA LEU A 48 2.69 11.13 2.84
C LEU A 48 3.62 9.99 2.43
N ARG A 49 4.69 10.29 1.67
CA ARG A 49 5.73 9.32 1.28
C ARG A 49 6.44 8.75 2.50
N GLU A 50 6.90 9.63 3.40
CA GLU A 50 7.57 9.23 4.65
C GLU A 50 6.67 8.32 5.50
N ARG A 51 5.40 8.68 5.65
CA ARG A 51 4.43 7.87 6.39
C ARG A 51 4.20 6.49 5.76
N VAL A 52 4.22 6.41 4.43
CA VAL A 52 4.13 5.12 3.73
C VAL A 52 5.32 4.24 4.09
N ASP A 53 6.53 4.79 3.98
CA ASP A 53 7.76 4.03 4.20
C ASP A 53 7.84 3.53 5.65
N GLU A 54 7.57 4.42 6.61
CA GLU A 54 7.48 4.07 8.03
C GLU A 54 6.43 2.98 8.28
N ALA A 55 5.26 3.08 7.68
CA ALA A 55 4.19 2.11 7.88
C ALA A 55 4.48 0.74 7.25
N LEU A 56 5.18 0.70 6.11
CA LEU A 56 5.63 -0.56 5.52
C LEU A 56 6.65 -1.25 6.44
N ASP A 57 7.58 -0.50 7.01
CA ASP A 57 8.54 -1.05 7.98
C ASP A 57 7.87 -1.51 9.27
N ASP A 58 6.94 -0.71 9.81
CA ASP A 58 6.26 -1.02 11.05
C ASP A 58 5.31 -2.20 10.92
N HIS A 59 4.62 -2.35 9.79
CA HIS A 59 3.49 -3.29 9.67
C HIS A 59 3.73 -4.46 8.73
N VAL A 60 4.70 -4.38 7.82
CA VAL A 60 4.88 -5.37 6.75
C VAL A 60 6.28 -5.98 6.80
N ASN A 61 7.31 -5.16 6.68
CA ASN A 61 8.68 -5.62 6.52
C ASN A 61 9.17 -6.30 7.81
N GLY A 62 9.74 -7.51 7.66
CA GLY A 62 10.22 -8.31 8.79
C GLY A 62 9.14 -9.02 9.62
N ARG A 63 7.84 -8.78 9.38
CA ARG A 63 6.75 -9.47 10.09
C ARG A 63 6.33 -10.79 9.46
N TYR A 64 6.48 -10.91 8.14
CA TYR A 64 6.01 -12.08 7.39
C TYR A 64 7.17 -12.90 6.82
N ARG A 65 7.04 -14.22 6.94
CA ARG A 65 7.95 -15.21 6.35
C ARG A 65 7.18 -16.16 5.46
N LEU A 66 7.80 -16.54 4.35
CA LEU A 66 7.33 -17.60 3.49
C LEU A 66 7.65 -18.98 4.10
N PRO A 67 7.04 -20.07 3.58
CA PRO A 67 7.32 -21.43 4.04
C PRO A 67 8.80 -21.85 3.93
N ASP A 68 9.56 -21.23 3.02
CA ASP A 68 11.02 -21.42 2.88
C ASP A 68 11.83 -20.54 3.85
N TYR A 69 11.18 -19.94 4.85
CA TYR A 69 11.73 -18.99 5.83
C TYR A 69 12.24 -17.67 5.25
N ALA A 70 12.09 -17.43 3.94
CA ALA A 70 12.46 -16.16 3.35
C ALA A 70 11.56 -15.04 3.89
N GLN A 71 12.14 -13.88 4.18
CA GLN A 71 11.37 -12.72 4.64
C GLN A 71 10.72 -12.02 3.45
N ILE A 72 9.55 -11.44 3.67
CA ILE A 72 8.89 -10.56 2.71
C ILE A 72 9.22 -9.11 3.04
N HIS A 73 9.66 -8.39 2.03
CA HIS A 73 9.81 -6.94 2.07
C HIS A 73 8.96 -6.31 0.97
N VAL A 74 8.35 -5.17 1.27
CA VAL A 74 7.58 -4.36 0.34
C VAL A 74 8.14 -2.95 0.37
N ARG A 75 8.30 -2.36 -0.81
CA ARG A 75 8.82 -1.00 -1.00
C ARG A 75 7.87 -0.23 -1.93
N ALA A 76 7.57 1.01 -1.57
CA ALA A 76 6.99 1.97 -2.52
C ALA A 76 8.12 2.77 -3.17
N ASP A 77 8.05 2.95 -4.48
CA ASP A 77 9.00 3.78 -5.23
C ASP A 77 8.22 4.93 -5.88
N PHE A 78 8.38 6.12 -5.31
CA PHE A 78 7.67 7.33 -5.74
C PHE A 78 8.43 8.18 -6.76
N ASP A 79 9.66 7.80 -7.07
CA ASP A 79 10.57 8.57 -7.92
C ASP A 79 10.80 7.88 -9.28
N ALA A 80 10.30 6.66 -9.46
CA ALA A 80 10.31 5.95 -10.72
C ALA A 80 9.56 6.72 -11.84
N THR A 81 10.19 6.86 -13.00
CA THR A 81 9.60 7.53 -14.17
C THR A 81 8.63 6.66 -14.95
N ASP A 82 8.82 5.33 -14.90
CA ASP A 82 7.90 4.33 -15.44
C ASP A 82 7.12 3.74 -14.26
N THR A 83 5.95 4.31 -13.99
CA THR A 83 5.13 3.95 -12.84
C THR A 83 4.24 2.77 -13.16
N HIS A 84 4.10 1.83 -12.23
CA HIS A 84 3.12 0.75 -12.32
C HIS A 84 1.68 1.27 -12.24
N THR A 85 1.46 2.35 -11.50
CA THR A 85 0.15 2.94 -11.25
C THR A 85 0.30 4.42 -10.90
N ASP A 86 -0.71 5.20 -11.27
CA ASP A 86 -0.90 6.55 -10.76
C ASP A 86 -1.91 6.53 -9.60
N VAL A 87 -1.66 7.35 -8.58
CA VAL A 87 -2.55 7.55 -7.44
C VAL A 87 -2.85 9.04 -7.31
N THR A 88 -4.13 9.38 -7.26
CA THR A 88 -4.58 10.74 -7.01
C THR A 88 -4.44 11.07 -5.53
N VAL A 89 -3.73 12.15 -5.19
CA VAL A 89 -3.60 12.61 -3.80
C VAL A 89 -4.53 13.79 -3.58
N ARG A 90 -5.44 13.66 -2.61
CA ARG A 90 -6.45 14.67 -2.28
C ARG A 90 -6.15 15.31 -0.92
N PRO A 91 -6.60 16.57 -0.69
CA PRO A 91 -6.50 17.21 0.61
C PRO A 91 -7.32 16.46 1.67
N GLU A 92 -7.31 16.98 2.90
CA GLU A 92 -7.90 16.32 4.06
C GLU A 92 -9.33 15.81 3.81
N ALA A 93 -9.60 14.61 4.32
CA ALA A 93 -10.89 13.97 4.21
C ALA A 93 -12.03 14.86 4.77
N VAL A 94 -13.12 14.98 4.01
CA VAL A 94 -14.43 15.21 4.65
C VAL A 94 -14.80 13.98 5.49
N PRO A 95 -15.55 14.11 6.59
CA PRO A 95 -15.92 12.99 7.45
C PRO A 95 -16.52 11.83 6.65
N GLY A 96 -15.91 10.64 6.77
CA GLY A 96 -16.35 9.41 6.10
C GLY A 96 -15.58 9.06 4.82
N GLU A 97 -14.79 9.97 4.27
CA GLU A 97 -13.91 9.64 3.14
C GLU A 97 -12.68 8.84 3.60
N ARG A 98 -12.24 7.89 2.78
CA ARG A 98 -11.11 6.98 3.05
C ARG A 98 -10.28 6.78 1.80
N SER A 99 -9.00 6.54 1.99
CA SER A 99 -8.11 6.19 0.88
C SER A 99 -8.44 4.81 0.35
N ASP A 100 -8.46 4.71 -0.98
CA ASP A 100 -8.55 3.45 -1.70
C ASP A 100 -7.29 3.22 -2.54
N GLN A 101 -7.34 2.24 -3.43
CA GLN A 101 -6.17 1.90 -4.23
C GLN A 101 -5.77 3.04 -5.17
N ARG A 102 -6.70 3.86 -5.68
CA ARG A 102 -6.44 4.91 -6.70
C ARG A 102 -6.43 6.33 -6.13
N THR A 103 -6.98 6.54 -4.94
CA THR A 103 -7.11 7.86 -4.32
C THR A 103 -6.61 7.81 -2.89
N TRP A 104 -5.61 8.62 -2.55
CA TRP A 104 -5.07 8.74 -1.19
C TRP A 104 -5.34 10.12 -0.61
N LEU A 105 -5.61 10.16 0.69
CA LEU A 105 -5.79 11.41 1.44
C LEU A 105 -4.48 11.78 2.13
N VAL A 106 -4.13 13.07 2.15
CA VAL A 106 -2.88 13.56 2.76
C VAL A 106 -2.75 13.21 4.25
N ASN A 107 -3.87 13.06 4.96
CA ASN A 107 -3.96 12.72 6.38
C ASN A 107 -4.30 11.25 6.65
N GLU A 108 -4.31 10.39 5.61
CA GLU A 108 -4.59 8.98 5.80
C GLU A 108 -3.57 8.33 6.74
N SER A 109 -4.05 7.39 7.54
CA SER A 109 -3.21 6.61 8.43
C SER A 109 -2.20 5.74 7.66
N GLY A 110 -0.98 5.64 8.18
CA GLY A 110 0.06 4.79 7.60
C GLY A 110 -0.40 3.33 7.43
N ARG A 111 -1.15 2.80 8.41
CA ARG A 111 -1.73 1.45 8.34
C ARG A 111 -2.64 1.24 7.12
N VAL A 112 -3.51 2.20 6.82
CA VAL A 112 -4.39 2.11 5.64
C VAL A 112 -3.56 2.17 4.37
N LEU A 113 -2.59 3.09 4.27
CA LEU A 113 -1.73 3.24 3.10
C LEU A 113 -0.88 1.99 2.85
N ALA A 114 -0.25 1.42 3.89
CA ALA A 114 0.47 0.15 3.81
C ALA A 114 -0.44 -0.97 3.27
N GLY A 115 -1.68 -1.05 3.77
CA GLY A 115 -2.68 -1.99 3.27
C GLY A 115 -3.00 -1.81 1.77
N GLN A 116 -3.08 -0.57 1.27
CA GLN A 116 -3.26 -0.33 -0.18
C GLN A 116 -2.04 -0.77 -1.00
N ILE A 117 -0.82 -0.52 -0.51
CA ILE A 117 0.42 -0.93 -1.18
C ILE A 117 0.55 -2.45 -1.23
N THR A 118 0.23 -3.13 -0.14
CA THR A 118 0.26 -4.59 -0.08
C THR A 118 -0.75 -5.22 -1.05
N ARG A 119 -1.90 -4.58 -1.30
CA ARG A 119 -2.83 -4.98 -2.37
C ARG A 119 -2.22 -4.89 -3.77
N TYR A 120 -1.42 -3.85 -4.05
CA TYR A 120 -0.68 -3.76 -5.32
C TYR A 120 0.33 -4.89 -5.51
N ALA A 121 0.96 -5.36 -4.44
CA ALA A 121 1.88 -6.49 -4.47
C ALA A 121 1.15 -7.86 -4.54
N GLY A 122 -0.18 -7.88 -4.68
CA GLY A 122 -0.96 -9.11 -4.82
C GLY A 122 -1.22 -9.86 -3.52
N PHE A 123 -0.88 -9.26 -2.38
CA PHE A 123 -1.20 -9.79 -1.07
C PHE A 123 -2.63 -9.37 -0.70
N VAL A 124 -3.55 -10.33 -0.62
CA VAL A 124 -4.97 -10.10 -0.29
C VAL A 124 -5.24 -10.27 1.21
N HIS A 125 -4.20 -10.33 2.05
CA HIS A 125 -4.41 -10.61 3.48
C HIS A 125 -5.20 -9.48 4.15
N ASP A 126 -6.28 -9.85 4.84
CA ASP A 126 -6.94 -8.98 5.78
C ASP A 126 -6.00 -8.78 6.98
N PHE A 127 -5.28 -7.66 7.01
CA PHE A 127 -4.40 -7.26 8.13
C PHE A 127 -5.21 -6.86 9.39
N GLY A 128 -6.40 -7.43 9.59
CA GLY A 128 -7.37 -7.01 10.61
C GLY A 128 -8.05 -5.68 10.28
N LEU A 129 -8.41 -5.48 9.01
CA LEU A 129 -9.31 -4.42 8.53
C LEU A 129 -10.70 -5.02 8.28
N SER A 130 -11.24 -5.76 9.24
CA SER A 130 -12.68 -5.94 9.32
C SER A 130 -13.31 -4.56 9.42
N ALA A 131 -14.11 -4.21 8.41
CA ALA A 131 -15.02 -3.09 8.49
C ALA A 131 -16.01 -3.38 9.62
N ASP A 132 -15.69 -2.92 10.82
CA ASP A 132 -16.69 -2.75 11.87
C ASP A 132 -17.53 -1.53 11.50
N SER A 133 -18.33 -1.69 10.44
CA SER A 133 -19.36 -0.77 9.94
C SER A 133 -20.13 -1.46 8.80
N ALA A 134 -20.65 -2.67 9.05
CA ALA A 134 -21.91 -3.02 8.39
C ALA A 134 -23.01 -2.29 9.20
N PRO A 135 -23.82 -1.39 8.59
CA PRO A 135 -25.00 -0.88 9.30
C PRO A 135 -25.89 -2.09 9.66
N PRO A 136 -26.53 -2.08 10.84
CA PRO A 136 -27.39 -3.19 11.25
C PRO A 136 -28.48 -3.40 10.19
N ASP A 137 -28.60 -4.64 9.72
CA ASP A 137 -29.66 -5.10 8.83
C ASP A 137 -31.02 -4.87 9.51
N THR A 138 -31.69 -3.78 9.15
CA THR A 138 -33.09 -3.56 9.50
C THR A 138 -33.96 -4.31 8.51
N ARG A 139 -34.03 -5.63 8.65
CA ARG A 139 -35.17 -6.42 8.22
C ARG A 139 -35.72 -7.20 9.39
N ARG A 140 -36.84 -6.69 9.90
CA ARG A 140 -37.84 -7.47 10.62
C ARG A 140 -39.20 -7.11 10.09
#